data_AF-A0A7X9BLU6-F1
#
_entry.id   AF-A0A7X9BLU6-F1
#
_cell.length_a   1.000
_cell.length_b   1.000
_cell.length_c   1.000
_cell.angle_alpha   90.00
_cell.angle_beta   90.00
_cell.angle_gamma   90.00
#
_symmetry.space_group_name_H-M   'P 1'
#
loop_
_entity.id
_entity.type
_entity.pdbx_description
1 polymer ?
#
loop_
_entity_poly.entity_id
_entity_poly.type
_entity_poly.pdbx_seq_one_letter_code
_entity_poly.pdbx_strand_id
1 'polypeptide(L)'
;MDGFESLRTTLVQQAQLYQEILDISAAQVELCRQLDEDDASLDGLLQMIDHRQAIMEQIDELMLRLHKLREEIGLIGPDGQSAAVELGSERYDEYRLWVQKILNLVSSICANDEKSQELLQGKLNHITQKLNELRTGRKALQAYTGEVPPGGAWFFDKKK
;
A
#
# COMPACT_ATOMS: atom_id res chain seq x y z
N MET A 1 32.67 -10.96 13.42
CA MET A 1 31.40 -11.72 13.47
C MET A 1 31.43 -12.74 12.35
N ASP A 2 30.82 -13.91 12.55
CA ASP A 2 30.59 -14.89 11.46
C ASP A 2 29.69 -14.23 10.39
N GLY A 3 30.04 -14.38 9.11
CA GLY A 3 29.26 -13.82 7.99
C GLY A 3 27.83 -14.34 7.98
N PHE A 4 27.62 -15.60 8.38
CA PHE A 4 26.29 -16.18 8.51
C PHE A 4 25.47 -15.56 9.65
N GLU A 5 26.08 -15.28 10.80
CA GLU A 5 25.38 -14.63 11.92
C GLU A 5 24.97 -13.19 11.56
N SER A 6 25.80 -12.52 10.76
CA SER A 6 25.49 -11.18 10.22
C SER A 6 24.32 -11.23 9.23
N LEU A 7 24.29 -12.25 8.35
CA LEU A 7 23.16 -12.51 7.46
C LEU A 7 21.87 -12.78 8.25
N ARG A 8 21.94 -13.67 9.23
CA ARG A 8 20.81 -14.03 10.10
C ARG A 8 20.23 -12.82 10.81
N THR A 9 21.08 -12.01 11.42
CA THR A 9 20.67 -10.77 12.10
C THR A 9 19.94 -9.83 11.14
N THR A 10 20.46 -9.69 9.92
CA THR A 10 19.86 -8.81 8.90
C THR A 10 18.51 -9.35 8.41
N LEU A 11 18.35 -10.68 8.27
CA LEU A 11 17.08 -11.32 7.92
C LEU A 11 16.03 -11.17 9.03
N VAL A 12 16.45 -11.25 10.31
CA VAL A 12 15.57 -11.00 11.46
C VAL A 12 15.07 -9.55 11.43
N GLN A 13 15.96 -8.59 11.20
CA GLN A 13 15.59 -7.17 11.08
C GLN A 13 14.62 -6.95 9.92
N GLN A 14 14.90 -7.51 8.75
CA GLN A 14 14.00 -7.42 7.60
C GLN A 14 12.61 -8.00 7.91
N ALA A 15 12.54 -9.16 8.57
CA ALA A 15 11.27 -9.77 8.96
C ALA A 15 10.50 -8.93 9.99
N GLN A 16 11.19 -8.22 10.89
CA GLN A 16 10.55 -7.29 11.84
C GLN A 16 9.92 -6.10 11.12
N LEU A 17 10.64 -5.47 10.19
CA LEU A 17 10.10 -4.36 9.40
C LEU A 17 8.89 -4.79 8.56
N TYR A 18 8.92 -5.95 7.92
CA TYR A 18 7.75 -6.46 7.21
C TYR A 18 6.59 -6.82 8.16
N GLN A 19 6.85 -7.27 9.38
CA GLN A 19 5.80 -7.46 10.36
C GLN A 19 5.14 -6.13 10.74
N GLU A 20 5.92 -5.05 10.90
CA GLU A 20 5.38 -3.72 11.16
C GLU A 20 4.52 -3.22 9.99
N ILE A 21 4.96 -3.42 8.74
CA ILE A 21 4.13 -3.10 7.56
C ILE A 21 2.84 -3.93 7.56
N LEU A 22 2.92 -5.22 7.92
CA LEU A 22 1.74 -6.07 8.01
C LEU A 22 0.75 -5.53 9.05
N ASP A 23 1.22 -5.13 10.22
CA ASP A 23 0.38 -4.55 11.27
C ASP A 23 -0.26 -3.24 10.79
N ILE A 24 0.49 -2.37 10.09
CA ILE A 24 -0.06 -1.15 9.49
C ILE A 24 -1.11 -1.49 8.43
N SER A 25 -0.83 -2.43 7.52
CA SER A 25 -1.78 -2.84 6.47
C SER A 25 -3.10 -3.37 7.05
N ALA A 26 -3.04 -4.12 8.16
CA ALA A 26 -4.21 -4.62 8.85
C ALA A 26 -5.01 -3.46 9.48
N ALA A 27 -4.32 -2.49 10.08
CA ALA A 27 -4.94 -1.28 10.62
C ALA A 27 -5.58 -0.42 9.52
N GLN A 28 -4.93 -0.30 8.35
CA GLN A 28 -5.48 0.39 7.18
C GLN A 28 -6.77 -0.28 6.68
N VAL A 29 -6.83 -1.61 6.61
CA VAL A 29 -8.07 -2.33 6.25
C VAL A 29 -9.20 -1.99 7.24
N GLU A 30 -8.91 -1.99 8.54
CA GLU A 30 -9.93 -1.70 9.55
C GLU A 30 -10.39 -0.25 9.50
N LEU A 31 -9.46 0.69 9.36
CA LEU A 31 -9.76 2.10 9.14
C LEU A 31 -10.63 2.29 7.88
N CYS A 32 -10.29 1.63 6.77
CA CYS A 32 -11.08 1.68 5.54
C CYS A 32 -12.48 1.06 5.68
N ARG A 33 -12.71 0.13 6.61
CA ARG A 33 -14.08 -0.37 6.89
C ARG A 33 -14.89 0.67 7.64
N GLN A 34 -14.28 1.26 8.65
CA GLN A 34 -14.92 2.20 9.57
C GLN A 34 -14.92 3.64 9.04
N LEU A 35 -14.25 3.91 7.91
CA LEU A 35 -14.04 5.25 7.38
C LEU A 35 -15.37 5.99 7.23
N ASP A 36 -15.58 7.00 8.06
CA ASP A 36 -16.63 7.99 7.87
C ASP A 36 -16.08 9.15 7.03
N GLU A 37 -16.97 10.03 6.55
CA GLU A 37 -16.60 11.19 5.71
C GLU A 37 -15.95 12.32 6.57
N ASP A 38 -15.16 11.99 7.60
CA ASP A 38 -14.53 12.95 8.51
C ASP A 38 -13.01 13.09 8.30
N ASP A 39 -12.50 14.31 8.53
CA ASP A 39 -11.09 14.66 8.24
C ASP A 39 -10.10 13.86 9.10
N ALA A 40 -10.49 13.46 10.32
CA ALA A 40 -9.64 12.70 11.23
C ALA A 40 -9.30 11.29 10.71
N SER A 41 -10.26 10.62 10.04
CA SER A 41 -10.03 9.30 9.45
C SER A 41 -9.06 9.36 8.26
N LEU A 42 -9.10 10.45 7.48
CA LEU A 42 -8.20 10.67 6.36
C LEU A 42 -6.78 11.00 6.81
N ASP A 43 -6.63 11.86 7.83
CA ASP A 43 -5.34 12.15 8.44
C ASP A 43 -4.67 10.89 9.01
N GLY A 44 -5.45 10.01 9.65
CA GLY A 44 -4.95 8.71 10.14
C GLY A 44 -4.42 7.82 9.01
N LEU A 45 -5.10 7.79 7.86
CA LEU A 45 -4.64 7.01 6.70
C LEU A 45 -3.34 7.57 6.12
N LEU A 46 -3.22 8.90 6.01
CA LEU A 46 -2.00 9.55 5.52
C LEU A 46 -0.80 9.28 6.43
N GLN A 47 -0.98 9.37 7.75
CA GLN A 47 0.08 9.03 8.71
C GLN A 47 0.55 7.57 8.58
N MET A 48 -0.37 6.64 8.35
CA MET A 48 -0.03 5.23 8.09
C MET A 48 0.76 5.06 6.78
N ILE A 49 0.42 5.80 5.73
CA ILE A 49 1.15 5.79 4.45
C ILE A 49 2.58 6.33 4.65
N ASP A 50 2.72 7.47 5.33
CA ASP A 50 4.04 8.06 5.62
C ASP A 50 4.91 7.12 6.46
N HIS A 51 4.32 6.45 7.46
CA HIS A 51 5.03 5.49 8.28
C HIS A 51 5.50 4.27 7.45
N ARG A 52 4.65 3.75 6.56
CA ARG A 52 5.04 2.67 5.65
C ARG A 52 6.16 3.09 4.73
N GLN A 53 6.12 4.30 4.19
CA GLN A 53 7.17 4.82 3.31
C GLN A 53 8.53 4.84 4.03
N ALA A 54 8.57 5.33 5.27
CA ALA A 54 9.79 5.32 6.08
C ALA A 54 10.32 3.90 6.38
N ILE A 55 9.43 2.91 6.55
CA ILE A 55 9.85 1.51 6.73
C ILE A 55 10.37 0.92 5.41
N MET A 56 9.73 1.22 4.28
CA MET A 56 10.17 0.75 2.96
C MET A 56 11.58 1.24 2.62
N GLU A 57 11.91 2.49 2.95
CA GLU A 57 13.26 3.02 2.79
C GLU A 57 14.31 2.24 3.59
N GLN A 58 13.98 1.86 4.84
CA GLN A 58 14.84 1.01 5.66
C GLN A 58 15.00 -0.41 5.07
N ILE A 59 13.93 -0.96 4.50
CA ILE A 59 13.97 -2.26 3.82
C ILE A 59 14.89 -2.20 2.61
N ASP A 60 14.84 -1.13 1.81
CA ASP A 60 15.71 -0.96 0.64
C ASP A 60 17.20 -0.94 1.04
N GLU A 61 17.54 -0.23 2.12
CA GLU A 61 18.90 -0.24 2.69
C GLU A 61 19.33 -1.63 3.18
N LEU A 62 18.44 -2.36 3.87
CA LEU A 62 18.70 -3.73 4.32
C LEU A 62 18.86 -4.70 3.14
N MET A 63 18.11 -4.52 2.06
CA MET A 63 18.21 -5.36 0.86
C MET A 63 19.57 -5.22 0.19
N LEU A 64 20.11 -3.99 0.10
CA LEU A 64 21.46 -3.76 -0.41
C LEU A 64 22.51 -4.45 0.48
N ARG A 65 22.33 -4.40 1.81
CA ARG A 65 23.22 -5.08 2.75
C ARG A 65 23.13 -6.61 2.64
N LEU A 66 21.92 -7.15 2.53
CA LEU A 66 21.68 -8.59 2.35
C LEU A 66 22.32 -9.11 1.06
N HIS A 67 22.23 -8.34 -0.03
CA HIS A 67 22.87 -8.72 -1.28
C HIS A 67 24.38 -8.90 -1.10
N LYS A 68 25.06 -7.92 -0.48
CA LYS A 68 26.51 -7.99 -0.23
C LYS A 68 26.87 -9.16 0.67
N LEU A 69 26.13 -9.36 1.77
CA LEU A 69 26.36 -10.48 2.69
C LEU A 69 26.18 -11.84 2.01
N ARG A 70 25.21 -11.96 1.10
CA ARG A 70 24.98 -13.19 0.34
C ARG A 70 26.10 -13.48 -0.66
N GLU A 71 26.66 -12.45 -1.30
CA GLU A 71 27.85 -12.59 -2.15
C GLU A 71 29.08 -13.01 -1.32
N GLU A 72 29.32 -12.36 -0.18
CA GLU A 72 30.46 -12.61 0.71
C GLU A 72 30.51 -14.05 1.23
N ILE A 73 29.35 -14.66 1.48
CA ILE A 73 29.26 -16.05 1.96
C ILE A 73 28.98 -17.07 0.84
N GLY A 74 29.03 -16.63 -0.42
CA GLY A 74 28.90 -17.51 -1.58
C GLY A 74 27.49 -18.06 -1.82
N LEU A 75 26.43 -17.46 -1.26
CA LEU A 75 25.04 -17.84 -1.56
C LEU A 75 24.60 -17.38 -2.95
N ILE A 76 25.22 -16.31 -3.48
CA ILE A 76 24.95 -15.77 -4.80
C ILE A 76 26.29 -15.73 -5.54
N GLY A 77 26.34 -16.36 -6.71
CA GLY A 77 27.50 -16.31 -7.61
C GLY A 77 27.69 -14.93 -8.23
N PRO A 78 28.85 -14.64 -8.83
CA PRO A 78 29.14 -13.37 -9.50
C PRO A 78 28.22 -13.06 -10.70
N ASP A 79 27.47 -14.05 -11.15
CA ASP A 79 26.44 -13.99 -12.20
C ASP A 79 25.00 -13.90 -11.65
N GLY A 80 24.83 -13.79 -10.33
CA GLY A 80 23.53 -13.70 -9.67
C GLY A 80 22.83 -15.05 -9.47
N GLN A 81 23.44 -16.17 -9.85
CA GLN A 81 22.85 -17.49 -9.67
C GLN A 81 23.10 -18.03 -8.27
N SER A 82 22.11 -18.76 -7.71
CA SER A 82 22.20 -19.34 -6.38
C SER A 82 23.29 -20.40 -6.34
N ALA A 83 24.42 -20.08 -5.70
CA ALA A 83 25.49 -21.04 -5.45
C ALA A 83 25.20 -21.70 -4.10
N ALA A 84 24.41 -22.77 -4.11
CA ALA A 84 24.11 -23.56 -2.91
C ALA A 84 25.32 -24.34 -2.35
N VAL A 85 26.54 -23.99 -2.76
CA VAL A 85 27.69 -24.90 -2.76
C VAL A 85 28.51 -24.84 -1.47
N GLU A 86 28.38 -23.78 -0.64
CA GLU A 86 29.29 -23.59 0.51
C GLU A 86 28.62 -23.42 1.90
N LEU A 87 27.29 -23.26 2.00
CA LEU A 87 26.63 -23.31 3.31
C LEU A 87 26.36 -24.76 3.73
N GLY A 88 26.81 -25.15 4.92
CA GLY A 88 26.39 -26.41 5.53
C GLY A 88 24.86 -26.52 5.63
N SER A 89 24.32 -27.74 5.50
CA SER A 89 22.88 -28.03 5.36
C SER A 89 22.00 -27.26 6.37
N GLU A 90 22.37 -27.27 7.66
CA GLU A 90 21.58 -26.62 8.72
C GLU A 90 21.47 -25.10 8.54
N ARG A 91 22.57 -24.44 8.15
CA ARG A 91 22.61 -22.99 7.93
C ARG A 91 21.78 -22.61 6.69
N TYR A 92 21.85 -23.44 5.66
CA TYR A 92 21.06 -23.24 4.45
C TYR A 92 19.56 -23.42 4.72
N ASP A 93 19.18 -24.42 5.53
CA ASP A 93 17.79 -24.62 5.94
C ASP A 93 17.27 -23.46 6.78
N GLU A 94 18.06 -22.96 7.74
CA GLU A 94 17.70 -21.76 8.52
C GLU A 94 17.50 -20.54 7.61
N TYR A 95 18.42 -20.29 6.67
CA TYR A 95 18.28 -19.23 5.69
C TYR A 95 16.97 -19.34 4.90
N ARG A 96 16.63 -20.54 4.41
CA ARG A 96 15.39 -20.78 3.66
C ARG A 96 14.14 -20.54 4.50
N LEU A 97 14.15 -20.91 5.78
CA LEU A 97 13.03 -20.64 6.68
C LEU A 97 12.78 -19.14 6.85
N TRP A 98 13.84 -18.34 7.00
CA TRP A 98 13.71 -16.88 7.08
C TRP A 98 13.20 -16.26 5.79
N VAL A 99 13.73 -16.69 4.63
CA VAL A 99 13.25 -16.22 3.32
C VAL A 99 11.76 -16.57 3.15
N GLN A 100 11.34 -17.79 3.48
CA GLN A 100 9.95 -18.19 3.39
C GLN A 100 9.06 -17.36 4.33
N LYS A 101 9.50 -17.09 5.55
CA LYS A 101 8.77 -16.22 6.49
C LYS A 101 8.55 -14.84 5.91
N ILE A 102 9.59 -14.22 5.33
CA ILE A 102 9.49 -12.89 4.71
C ILE A 102 8.52 -12.92 3.52
N LEU A 103 8.59 -13.94 2.65
CA LEU A 103 7.66 -14.09 1.52
C LEU A 103 6.20 -14.21 1.98
N ASN A 104 5.94 -14.94 3.06
CA ASN A 104 4.60 -15.07 3.63
C ASN A 104 4.08 -13.73 4.19
N LEU A 105 4.95 -12.94 4.83
CA LEU A 105 4.60 -11.60 5.30
C LEU A 105 4.24 -10.69 4.13
N VAL A 106 5.08 -10.64 3.09
CA VAL A 106 4.84 -9.85 1.88
C VAL A 106 3.52 -10.26 1.21
N SER A 107 3.26 -11.55 1.07
CA SER A 107 1.99 -12.03 0.51
C SER A 107 0.77 -11.58 1.33
N SER A 108 0.91 -11.54 2.66
CA SER A 108 -0.18 -11.10 3.55
C SER A 108 -0.41 -9.59 3.47
N ILE A 109 0.67 -8.81 3.35
CA ILE A 109 0.61 -7.37 3.11
C ILE A 109 -0.12 -7.08 1.80
N CYS A 110 0.27 -7.73 0.70
CA CYS A 110 -0.38 -7.55 -0.60
C CYS A 110 -1.89 -7.81 -0.53
N ALA A 111 -2.30 -8.89 0.15
CA ALA A 111 -3.73 -9.22 0.31
C ALA A 111 -4.48 -8.15 1.12
N ASN A 112 -3.87 -7.57 2.15
CA ASN A 112 -4.46 -6.46 2.90
C ASN A 112 -4.54 -5.18 2.06
N ASP A 113 -3.49 -4.88 1.29
CA ASP A 113 -3.42 -3.70 0.44
C ASP A 113 -4.50 -3.76 -0.64
N GLU A 114 -4.66 -4.89 -1.34
CA GLU A 114 -5.76 -5.13 -2.28
C GLU A 114 -7.13 -4.89 -1.64
N LYS A 115 -7.35 -5.45 -0.45
CA LYS A 115 -8.61 -5.29 0.27
C LYS A 115 -8.89 -3.84 0.68
N SER A 116 -7.87 -3.13 1.15
CA SER A 116 -7.99 -1.71 1.51
C SER A 116 -8.32 -0.85 0.29
N GLN A 117 -7.72 -1.16 -0.86
CA GLN A 117 -7.98 -0.50 -2.14
C GLN A 117 -9.41 -0.73 -2.61
N GLU A 118 -9.92 -1.96 -2.53
CA GLU A 118 -11.31 -2.29 -2.87
C GLU A 118 -12.31 -1.50 -2.01
N LEU A 119 -12.06 -1.42 -0.70
CA LEU A 119 -12.91 -0.66 0.23
C LEU A 119 -12.93 0.84 -0.10
N LEU A 120 -11.76 1.43 -0.34
CA LEU A 120 -11.65 2.85 -0.72
C LEU A 120 -12.34 3.13 -2.06
N GLN A 121 -12.15 2.27 -3.06
CA GLN A 121 -12.81 2.40 -4.35
C GLN A 121 -14.34 2.32 -4.22
N GLY A 122 -14.84 1.42 -3.37
CA GLY A 122 -16.27 1.32 -3.06
C GLY A 122 -16.83 2.64 -2.48
N LYS A 123 -16.12 3.25 -1.54
CA LYS A 123 -16.52 4.53 -0.94
C LYS A 123 -16.49 5.68 -1.96
N LEU A 124 -15.46 5.76 -2.80
CA LEU A 124 -15.36 6.76 -3.87
C LEU A 124 -16.53 6.67 -4.86
N ASN A 125 -16.93 5.44 -5.23
CA ASN A 125 -18.07 5.20 -6.11
C ASN A 125 -19.37 5.69 -5.47
N HIS A 126 -19.57 5.44 -4.17
CA HIS A 126 -20.74 5.91 -3.43
C HIS A 126 -20.84 7.44 -3.36
N ILE A 127 -19.72 8.11 -3.06
CA ILE A 127 -19.65 9.59 -3.05
C ILE A 127 -19.98 10.15 -4.45
N THR A 128 -19.45 9.52 -5.49
CA THR A 128 -19.71 9.91 -6.88
C THR A 128 -21.19 9.77 -7.24
N GLN A 129 -21.86 8.70 -6.79
CA GLN A 129 -23.30 8.51 -6.99
C GLN A 129 -24.12 9.59 -6.29
N LYS A 130 -23.88 9.85 -4.99
CA LYS A 130 -24.54 10.93 -4.25
C LYS A 130 -24.36 12.30 -4.92
N LEU A 131 -23.16 12.58 -5.41
CA LEU A 131 -22.86 13.85 -6.08
C LEU A 131 -23.66 14.00 -7.39
N ASN A 132 -23.83 12.91 -8.13
CA ASN A 132 -24.66 12.91 -9.33
C ASN A 132 -26.14 13.09 -8.99
N GLU A 133 -26.65 12.44 -7.94
CA GLU A 133 -28.02 12.62 -7.43
C GLU A 133 -28.28 14.06 -6.98
N LEU A 134 -27.34 14.69 -6.30
CA LEU A 134 -27.45 16.11 -5.92
C LEU A 134 -27.49 17.03 -7.15
N ARG A 135 -26.68 16.73 -8.18
CA ARG A 135 -26.68 17.49 -9.44
C ARG A 135 -28.00 17.33 -10.20
N THR A 136 -28.56 16.12 -10.28
CA THR A 136 -29.86 15.89 -10.92
C THR A 136 -30.99 16.50 -10.11
N GLY A 137 -30.95 16.38 -8.78
CA GLY A 137 -31.90 17.02 -7.86
C GLY A 137 -31.88 18.54 -7.99
N ARG A 138 -30.71 19.18 -8.12
CA ARG A 138 -30.60 20.62 -8.37
C ARG A 138 -31.20 21.03 -9.71
N LYS A 139 -30.95 20.25 -10.79
CA LYS A 139 -31.57 20.49 -12.10
C LYS A 139 -33.09 20.34 -12.04
N ALA A 140 -33.59 19.33 -11.33
CA ALA A 140 -35.01 19.10 -11.12
C ALA A 140 -35.63 20.25 -10.32
N LEU A 141 -35.01 20.67 -9.21
CA LEU A 141 -35.43 21.81 -8.41
C LEU A 141 -35.53 23.08 -9.28
N GLN A 142 -34.51 23.38 -10.08
CA GLN A 142 -34.52 24.51 -11.03
C GLN A 142 -35.67 24.43 -12.05
N ALA A 143 -36.03 23.22 -12.51
CA ALA A 143 -37.15 23.02 -13.42
C ALA A 143 -38.53 23.23 -12.74
N TYR A 144 -38.64 22.95 -11.44
CA TYR A 144 -39.88 23.06 -10.68
C TYR A 144 -40.08 24.41 -9.98
N THR A 145 -39.01 25.09 -9.54
CA THR A 145 -39.11 26.39 -8.87
C THR A 145 -39.20 27.56 -9.84
N GLY A 146 -38.89 27.36 -11.13
CA GLY A 146 -39.06 28.39 -12.16
C GLY A 146 -38.24 29.68 -11.95
N GLU A 147 -37.29 29.68 -11.02
CA GLU A 147 -36.37 30.81 -10.82
C GLU A 147 -35.41 30.88 -12.00
N VAL A 148 -35.80 31.69 -12.99
CA VAL A 148 -34.88 32.29 -13.94
C VAL A 148 -33.85 33.09 -13.11
N PRO A 149 -32.55 32.81 -13.20
CA PRO A 149 -31.57 33.68 -12.56
C PRO A 149 -31.81 35.12 -13.04
N PRO A 150 -31.77 36.14 -12.15
CA PRO A 150 -31.89 37.53 -12.58
C PRO A 150 -30.66 37.86 -13.44
N GLY A 151 -30.81 37.71 -14.76
CA GLY A 151 -29.71 37.64 -15.72
C GLY A 151 -29.95 36.71 -16.90
N GLY A 152 -31.15 36.13 -17.07
CA GLY A 152 -31.51 35.29 -18.21
C GLY A 152 -31.20 35.94 -19.56
N ALA A 153 -30.15 35.46 -20.23
CA ALA A 153 -29.87 35.77 -21.62
C ALA A 153 -30.91 35.06 -22.50
N TRP A 154 -31.86 35.83 -23.02
CA TRP A 154 -32.77 35.37 -24.06
C TRP A 154 -31.98 35.19 -25.36
N PHE A 155 -31.68 33.95 -25.72
CA PHE A 155 -31.15 33.63 -27.05
C PHE A 155 -32.30 33.74 -28.07
N PHE A 156 -32.34 34.84 -28.81
CA PHE A 156 -33.10 34.92 -30.05
C PHE A 156 -32.27 34.32 -31.18
N ASP A 157 -32.63 33.11 -31.63
CA ASP A 157 -32.16 32.56 -32.90
C ASP A 157 -32.80 33.37 -34.03
N LYS A 158 -32.05 34.32 -34.60
CA LYS A 158 -32.41 34.98 -35.85
C LYS A 158 -31.85 34.15 -37.00
N LYS A 159 -32.65 33.20 -37.48
CA LYS A 159 -32.46 32.66 -38.83
C LYS A 159 -32.67 33.78 -39.85
N LYS A 160 -31.65 34.01 -40.68
CA LYS A 160 -31.75 34.62 -42.00
C LYS A 160 -31.14 33.66 -43.01
#